data_AF-A0A2V9PLR0-F1
#
_entry.id   AF-A0A2V9PLR0-F1
#
_cell.length_a   1.000
_cell.length_b   1.000
_cell.length_c   1.000
_cell.angle_alpha   90.00
_cell.angle_beta   90.00
_cell.angle_gamma   90.00
#
_symmetry.space_group_name_H-M   'P 1'
#
loop_
_entity.id
_entity.type
_entity.pdbx_description
1 polymer ?
#
loop_
_entity_poly.entity_id
_entity_poly.type
_entity_poly.pdbx_seq_one_letter_code
_entity_poly.pdbx_strand_id
1 'polypeptide(L)'
;MSAIGANPELLNNLKELRAVLLDFIADFCDWNNADNESFLNTSRLLTSAAAQSFEGISDKPLVIDPFAGGGSIPLEALRIGADAFASDLNPVAVMLNRVLVQFIPKYGERLAERVRFWGGWVRKHAFEELAQFFPEDASQGTAIAYLWARTIRCEGPSCGTEIPLLTHMTLSERKHSEVAIKLQPHTRRKFVEIQLATKSEAKECGEGLLRRSSATCPVCGYTTSAERVRAQFKGRAGGANDARLLAVVCGREENVGKSYRLPNEKDFAAIAAARRSVARLRNANVNGIPAIPDEQLPYLRSIFNVNLLDVNTWGELFSDRQLLSLTAFAKFIRTAAESEEPELRQAIRACLALGLDRLADYNSSLCRWVPKGEFLGNTFGRQALGIVWDFAECNPLSHATGNWLGAIEWIARVVERQAKTPSATVELGSATRLPLPNDSVQVFCTDPPYYDLVPYADLSDFFYVWLRRTVGQDFPDLFKTDRTPKREEIVQLAERNKEYSYKTKENYERLMEQAMTEVRRVLVPSGIGVVFFAHKGTGA
;
A
#
# COMPACT_ATOMS: atom_id res chain seq x y z
N MET A 1 -31.96 -21.63 22.15
CA MET A 1 -31.14 -22.35 23.14
C MET A 1 -30.70 -23.63 22.47
N SER A 2 -29.39 -23.80 22.23
CA SER A 2 -28.88 -25.04 21.62
C SER A 2 -29.24 -26.24 22.50
N ALA A 3 -29.37 -27.43 21.92
CA ALA A 3 -29.69 -28.66 22.65
C ALA A 3 -28.74 -28.92 23.85
N ILE A 4 -27.54 -28.35 23.80
CA ILE A 4 -26.51 -28.48 24.83
C ILE A 4 -26.71 -27.53 26.02
N GLY A 5 -27.29 -26.36 25.80
CA GLY A 5 -27.70 -25.50 26.91
C GLY A 5 -28.76 -26.16 27.79
N ALA A 6 -29.50 -27.13 27.24
CA ALA A 6 -30.51 -27.91 27.97
C ALA A 6 -29.97 -29.24 28.53
N ASN A 7 -28.90 -29.81 27.97
CA ASN A 7 -28.27 -31.03 28.47
C ASN A 7 -26.73 -31.01 28.27
N PRO A 8 -25.96 -30.56 29.28
CA PRO A 8 -24.50 -30.54 29.23
C PRO A 8 -23.84 -31.92 29.05
N GLU A 9 -24.51 -33.02 29.40
CA GLU A 9 -23.94 -34.38 29.25
C GLU A 9 -23.71 -34.74 27.78
N LEU A 10 -24.36 -34.05 26.83
CA LEU A 10 -24.12 -34.21 25.40
C LEU A 10 -22.66 -33.92 25.03
N LEU A 11 -21.93 -33.11 25.81
CA LEU A 11 -20.51 -32.84 25.58
C LEU A 11 -19.61 -34.06 25.82
N ASN A 12 -20.09 -35.11 26.48
CA ASN A 12 -19.36 -36.39 26.60
C ASN A 12 -19.34 -37.17 25.28
N ASN A 13 -20.21 -36.83 24.32
CA ASN A 13 -20.20 -37.40 22.98
C ASN A 13 -19.27 -36.59 22.07
N LEU A 14 -18.19 -37.21 21.60
CA LEU A 14 -17.17 -36.54 20.76
C LEU A 14 -17.74 -35.93 19.47
N LYS A 15 -18.81 -36.49 18.90
CA LYS A 15 -19.44 -35.93 17.68
C LYS A 15 -20.19 -34.63 18.00
N GLU A 16 -20.93 -34.62 19.10
CA GLU A 16 -21.67 -33.45 19.56
C GLU A 16 -20.70 -32.34 20.00
N LEU A 17 -19.67 -32.69 20.78
CA LEU A 17 -18.61 -31.75 21.16
C LEU A 17 -17.95 -31.12 19.92
N ARG A 18 -17.60 -31.93 18.92
CA ARG A 18 -17.03 -31.42 17.67
C ARG A 18 -17.98 -30.48 16.93
N ALA A 19 -19.26 -30.83 16.84
CA ALA A 19 -20.25 -29.98 16.17
C ALA A 19 -20.34 -28.59 16.83
N VAL A 20 -20.34 -28.55 18.16
CA VAL A 20 -20.39 -27.30 18.94
C VAL A 20 -19.17 -26.43 18.75
N LEU A 21 -17.99 -27.06 18.75
CA LEU A 21 -16.75 -26.33 18.52
C LEU A 21 -16.73 -25.72 17.12
N LEU A 22 -17.23 -26.44 16.11
CA LEU A 22 -17.35 -25.92 14.75
C LEU A 22 -18.40 -24.81 14.65
N ASP A 23 -19.54 -24.94 15.30
CA ASP A 23 -20.57 -23.89 15.36
C ASP A 23 -20.01 -22.62 16.04
N PHE A 24 -19.30 -22.77 17.16
CA PHE A 24 -18.62 -21.66 17.83
C PHE A 24 -17.61 -20.98 16.91
N ILE A 25 -16.77 -21.75 16.19
CA ILE A 25 -15.81 -21.19 15.24
C ILE A 25 -16.54 -20.42 14.13
N ALA A 26 -17.62 -20.98 13.58
CA ALA A 26 -18.41 -20.33 12.53
C ALA A 26 -19.00 -18.99 13.01
N ASP A 27 -19.56 -18.96 14.22
CA ASP A 27 -20.08 -17.74 14.83
C ASP A 27 -18.96 -16.73 15.13
N PHE A 28 -17.81 -17.20 15.60
CA PHE A 28 -16.67 -16.34 15.96
C PHE A 28 -15.98 -15.74 14.73
N CYS A 29 -16.04 -16.41 13.57
CA CYS A 29 -15.55 -15.88 12.30
C CYS A 29 -16.34 -14.67 11.79
N ASP A 30 -17.51 -14.33 12.37
CA ASP A 30 -18.20 -13.08 12.06
C ASP A 30 -17.40 -11.88 12.59
N TRP A 31 -17.22 -10.88 11.73
CA TRP A 31 -16.44 -9.67 12.05
C TRP A 31 -16.91 -8.96 13.32
N ASN A 32 -18.22 -8.97 13.59
CA ASN A 32 -18.79 -8.32 14.78
C ASN A 32 -18.51 -9.12 16.07
N ASN A 33 -18.32 -10.44 15.96
CA ASN A 33 -18.05 -11.33 17.08
C ASN A 33 -16.55 -11.44 17.39
N ALA A 34 -15.68 -11.24 16.39
CA ALA A 34 -14.23 -11.34 16.54
C ALA A 34 -13.66 -10.42 17.66
N ASP A 35 -14.27 -9.26 17.89
CA ASP A 35 -13.86 -8.31 18.95
C ASP A 35 -14.66 -8.43 20.25
N ASN A 36 -15.62 -9.36 20.32
CA ASN A 36 -16.44 -9.53 21.51
C ASN A 36 -15.63 -10.26 22.60
N GLU A 37 -15.53 -9.65 23.78
CA GLU A 37 -14.76 -10.22 24.90
C GLU A 37 -15.27 -11.59 25.36
N SER A 38 -16.57 -11.89 25.27
CA SER A 38 -17.09 -13.21 25.63
C SER A 38 -16.59 -14.29 24.65
N PHE A 39 -16.57 -13.99 23.36
CA PHE A 39 -16.01 -14.89 22.36
C PHE A 39 -14.49 -15.04 22.53
N LEU A 40 -13.76 -13.95 22.71
CA LEU A 40 -12.31 -13.99 22.93
C LEU A 40 -11.94 -14.78 24.18
N ASN A 41 -12.62 -14.55 25.31
CA ASN A 41 -12.36 -15.30 26.54
C ASN A 41 -12.72 -16.78 26.40
N THR A 42 -13.81 -17.10 25.71
CA THR A 42 -14.15 -18.50 25.39
C THR A 42 -13.08 -19.14 24.52
N SER A 43 -12.61 -18.43 23.47
CA SER A 43 -11.54 -18.90 22.59
C SER A 43 -10.22 -19.11 23.32
N ARG A 44 -9.88 -18.25 24.29
CA ARG A 44 -8.69 -18.40 25.15
C ARG A 44 -8.77 -19.64 26.02
N LEU A 45 -9.93 -19.89 26.64
CA LEU A 45 -10.18 -21.10 27.44
C LEU A 45 -10.10 -22.37 26.57
N LEU A 46 -10.70 -22.34 25.38
CA LEU A 46 -10.65 -23.46 24.44
C LEU A 46 -9.21 -23.73 23.95
N THR A 47 -8.45 -22.68 23.64
CA THR A 47 -7.05 -22.79 23.22
C THR A 47 -6.19 -23.37 24.33
N SER A 48 -6.40 -22.92 25.57
CA SER A 48 -5.68 -23.42 26.74
C SER A 48 -6.03 -24.89 27.05
N ALA A 49 -7.30 -25.26 26.97
CA ALA A 49 -7.73 -26.65 27.13
C ALA A 49 -7.15 -27.55 26.03
N ALA A 50 -7.12 -27.08 24.78
CA ALA A 50 -6.52 -27.80 23.67
C ALA A 50 -4.99 -27.96 23.85
N ALA A 51 -4.31 -26.95 24.43
CA ALA A 51 -2.87 -26.98 24.69
C ALA A 51 -2.44 -28.17 25.56
N GLN A 52 -3.29 -28.56 26.52
CA GLN A 52 -3.06 -29.71 27.41
C GLN A 52 -2.99 -31.07 26.68
N SER A 53 -3.43 -31.11 25.41
CA SER A 53 -3.30 -32.32 24.58
C SER A 53 -1.88 -32.52 24.03
N PHE A 54 -1.01 -31.51 24.12
CA PHE A 54 0.40 -31.63 23.76
C PHE A 54 1.24 -31.99 24.99
N GLU A 55 2.13 -32.97 24.86
CA GLU A 55 2.98 -33.41 25.97
C GLU A 55 4.03 -32.35 26.35
N GLY A 56 4.15 -32.06 27.65
CA GLY A 56 5.23 -31.24 28.19
C GLY A 56 5.07 -29.72 28.01
N ILE A 57 3.85 -29.26 27.69
CA ILE A 57 3.56 -27.86 27.33
C ILE A 57 2.70 -27.21 28.40
N SER A 58 2.88 -25.90 28.58
CA SER A 58 2.01 -25.11 29.44
C SER A 58 0.61 -24.97 28.84
N ASP A 59 -0.18 -24.11 29.47
CA ASP A 59 -1.49 -23.64 29.06
C ASP A 59 -1.56 -22.84 27.73
N LYS A 60 -0.45 -22.69 26.99
CA LYS A 60 -0.39 -21.95 25.72
C LYS A 60 0.42 -22.69 24.65
N PRO A 61 -0.18 -23.01 23.49
CA PRO A 61 0.56 -23.56 22.37
C PRO A 61 1.34 -22.44 21.66
N LEU A 62 2.52 -22.76 21.13
CA LEU A 62 3.26 -21.90 20.22
C LEU A 62 2.77 -22.11 18.78
N VAL A 63 2.28 -21.03 18.18
CA VAL A 63 1.91 -20.93 16.77
C VAL A 63 3.06 -20.28 15.99
N ILE A 64 3.49 -20.90 14.89
CA ILE A 64 4.47 -20.31 13.98
C ILE A 64 3.88 -19.97 12.62
N ASP A 65 4.32 -18.83 12.09
CA ASP A 65 4.09 -18.43 10.71
C ASP A 65 5.41 -17.93 10.08
N PRO A 66 6.06 -18.74 9.23
CA PRO A 66 7.30 -18.37 8.57
C PRO A 66 7.11 -17.60 7.25
N PHE A 67 5.86 -17.28 6.89
CA PHE A 67 5.49 -16.41 5.78
C PHE A 67 4.57 -15.29 6.28
N ALA A 68 4.93 -14.68 7.40
CA ALA A 68 4.04 -13.87 8.23
C ALA A 68 3.39 -12.68 7.51
N GLY A 69 4.01 -12.15 6.45
CA GLY A 69 3.46 -11.08 5.64
C GLY A 69 3.04 -9.88 6.49
N GLY A 70 1.74 -9.51 6.44
CA GLY A 70 1.19 -8.42 7.25
C GLY A 70 1.02 -8.71 8.74
N GLY A 71 1.24 -9.95 9.19
CA GLY A 71 1.16 -10.34 10.60
C GLY A 71 -0.22 -10.71 11.12
N SER A 72 -1.15 -11.08 10.24
CA SER A 72 -2.52 -11.44 10.63
C SER A 72 -2.57 -12.72 11.48
N ILE A 73 -1.91 -13.80 11.04
CA ILE A 73 -1.85 -15.08 11.75
C ILE A 73 -1.22 -14.94 13.14
N PRO A 74 -0.01 -14.34 13.31
CA PRO A 74 0.57 -14.18 14.64
C PRO A 74 -0.28 -13.27 15.54
N LEU A 75 -0.93 -12.23 14.99
CA LEU A 75 -1.85 -11.38 15.77
C LEU A 75 -3.05 -12.19 16.30
N GLU A 76 -3.73 -12.93 15.43
CA GLU A 76 -4.92 -13.69 15.83
C GLU A 76 -4.58 -14.82 16.79
N ALA A 77 -3.42 -15.48 16.62
CA ALA A 77 -2.90 -16.46 17.58
C ALA A 77 -2.80 -15.87 19.01
N LEU A 78 -2.22 -14.67 19.13
CA LEU A 78 -2.12 -13.97 20.42
C LEU A 78 -3.49 -13.61 20.99
N ARG A 79 -4.42 -13.14 20.15
CA ARG A 79 -5.78 -12.75 20.58
C ARG A 79 -6.55 -13.92 21.18
N ILE A 80 -6.40 -15.12 20.61
CA ILE A 80 -7.05 -16.35 21.07
C ILE A 80 -6.27 -17.08 22.17
N GLY A 81 -5.18 -16.52 22.68
CA GLY A 81 -4.47 -17.04 23.87
C GLY A 81 -3.30 -17.98 23.59
N ALA A 82 -2.87 -18.11 22.34
CA ALA A 82 -1.62 -18.81 21.99
C ALA A 82 -0.41 -17.87 22.11
N ASP A 83 0.78 -18.45 22.20
CA ASP A 83 2.02 -17.72 21.93
C ASP A 83 2.30 -17.75 20.42
N ALA A 84 3.02 -16.75 19.90
CA ALA A 84 3.31 -16.68 18.48
C ALA A 84 4.79 -16.38 18.18
N PHE A 85 5.29 -17.01 17.13
CA PHE A 85 6.55 -16.67 16.48
C PHE A 85 6.29 -16.42 14.99
N ALA A 86 6.67 -15.23 14.54
CA ALA A 86 6.54 -14.81 13.15
C ALA A 86 7.92 -14.64 12.53
N SER A 87 8.06 -15.04 11.27
CA SER A 87 9.21 -14.62 10.47
C SER A 87 8.80 -14.35 9.04
N ASP A 88 9.54 -13.47 8.39
CA ASP A 88 9.39 -13.22 6.95
C ASP A 88 10.74 -12.84 6.35
N LEU A 89 10.93 -13.17 5.07
CA LEU A 89 12.12 -12.78 4.31
C LEU A 89 12.09 -11.28 3.98
N ASN A 90 10.89 -10.69 3.89
CA ASN A 90 10.65 -9.33 3.44
C ASN A 90 10.75 -8.34 4.62
N PRO A 91 11.73 -7.41 4.60
CA PRO A 91 11.91 -6.46 5.69
C PRO A 91 10.70 -5.54 5.95
N VAL A 92 9.89 -5.25 4.93
CA VAL A 92 8.67 -4.44 5.09
C VAL A 92 7.62 -5.22 5.89
N ALA A 93 7.46 -6.51 5.60
CA ALA A 93 6.58 -7.41 6.36
C ALA A 93 7.05 -7.53 7.82
N VAL A 94 8.36 -7.71 8.03
CA VAL A 94 8.94 -7.77 9.39
C VAL A 94 8.70 -6.48 10.16
N MET A 95 8.86 -5.30 9.54
CA MET A 95 8.55 -4.02 10.19
C MET A 95 7.09 -3.92 10.63
N LEU A 96 6.14 -4.32 9.77
CA LEU A 96 4.71 -4.35 10.10
C LEU A 96 4.44 -5.25 11.32
N ASN A 97 5.03 -6.45 11.32
CA ASN A 97 4.91 -7.38 12.44
C ASN A 97 5.51 -6.81 13.74
N ARG A 98 6.72 -6.21 13.69
CA ARG A 98 7.33 -5.59 14.88
C ARG A 98 6.46 -4.49 15.47
N VAL A 99 5.85 -3.65 14.64
CA VAL A 99 4.88 -2.66 15.13
C VAL A 99 3.68 -3.36 15.78
N LEU A 100 3.09 -4.33 15.09
CA LEU A 100 1.85 -4.99 15.48
C LEU A 100 1.95 -5.80 16.78
N VAL A 101 3.00 -6.61 16.92
CA VAL A 101 3.11 -7.62 17.99
C VAL A 101 4.31 -7.43 18.91
N GLN A 102 5.09 -6.35 18.77
CA GLN A 102 6.15 -6.01 19.73
C GLN A 102 5.98 -4.59 20.29
N PHE A 103 5.91 -3.57 19.43
CA PHE A 103 5.82 -2.18 19.88
C PHE A 103 4.46 -1.82 20.48
N ILE A 104 3.36 -2.23 19.83
CA ILE A 104 2.01 -1.98 20.36
C ILE A 104 1.83 -2.66 21.74
N PRO A 105 2.10 -3.97 21.92
CA PRO A 105 2.01 -4.61 23.24
C PRO A 105 2.86 -3.96 24.32
N LYS A 106 4.07 -3.48 23.96
CA LYS A 106 5.01 -2.89 24.91
C LYS A 106 4.57 -1.50 25.42
N TYR A 107 4.05 -0.67 24.53
CA TYR A 107 3.76 0.73 24.84
C TYR A 107 2.26 1.06 24.93
N GLY A 108 1.39 0.19 24.42
CA GLY A 108 -0.06 0.33 24.46
C GLY A 108 -0.56 1.68 23.98
N GLU A 109 -1.53 2.24 24.72
CA GLU A 109 -2.15 3.54 24.43
C GLU A 109 -1.14 4.70 24.41
N ARG A 110 -0.03 4.63 25.16
CA ARG A 110 1.03 5.65 25.13
C ARG A 110 1.58 5.78 23.70
N LEU A 111 1.77 4.67 22.98
CA LEU A 111 2.26 4.74 21.59
C LEU A 111 1.26 5.46 20.69
N ALA A 112 -0.04 5.24 20.84
CA ALA A 112 -1.07 5.93 20.05
C ALA A 112 -1.05 7.44 20.29
N GLU A 113 -0.98 7.86 21.56
CA GLU A 113 -0.86 9.27 21.93
C GLU A 113 0.39 9.90 21.32
N ARG A 114 1.55 9.24 21.46
CA ARG A 114 2.82 9.76 20.94
C ARG A 114 2.84 9.79 19.41
N VAL A 115 2.26 8.80 18.73
CA VAL A 115 2.13 8.77 17.26
C VAL A 115 1.27 9.92 16.77
N ARG A 116 0.15 10.24 17.43
CA ARG A 116 -0.65 11.42 17.10
C ARG A 116 0.11 12.72 17.34
N PHE A 117 0.76 12.85 18.50
CA PHE A 117 1.54 14.04 18.84
C PHE A 117 2.65 14.31 17.81
N TRP A 118 3.51 13.32 17.57
CA TRP A 118 4.62 13.44 16.63
C TRP A 118 4.16 13.47 15.17
N GLY A 119 3.04 12.83 14.83
CA GLY A 119 2.40 12.97 13.52
C GLY A 119 1.93 14.40 13.27
N GLY A 120 1.35 15.06 14.28
CA GLY A 120 1.01 16.48 14.24
C GLY A 120 2.25 17.37 14.14
N TRP A 121 3.32 17.04 14.87
CA TRP A 121 4.61 17.74 14.78
C TRP A 121 5.20 17.66 13.38
N VAL A 122 5.26 16.46 12.79
CA VAL A 122 5.75 16.25 11.42
C VAL A 122 4.90 17.04 10.42
N ARG A 123 3.57 17.00 10.56
CA ARG A 123 2.68 17.79 9.70
C ARG A 123 3.02 19.28 9.74
N LYS A 124 3.16 19.85 10.95
CA LYS A 124 3.41 21.28 11.12
C LYS A 124 4.67 21.71 10.35
N HIS A 125 5.77 20.98 10.53
CA HIS A 125 7.04 21.33 9.90
C HIS A 125 7.06 21.03 8.40
N ALA A 126 6.44 19.92 7.97
CA ALA A 126 6.27 19.63 6.55
C ALA A 126 5.40 20.71 5.86
N PHE A 127 4.35 21.19 6.53
CA PHE A 127 3.49 22.27 6.02
C PHE A 127 4.29 23.57 5.81
N GLU A 128 5.12 23.96 6.77
CA GLU A 128 5.96 25.17 6.67
C GLU A 128 6.86 25.14 5.42
N GLU A 129 7.40 23.98 5.05
CA GLU A 129 8.20 23.83 3.82
C GLU A 129 7.34 23.73 2.54
N LEU A 130 6.20 23.04 2.63
CA LEU A 130 5.43 22.62 1.47
C LEU A 130 4.32 23.59 1.03
N ALA A 131 3.85 24.49 1.92
CA ALA A 131 2.69 25.35 1.66
C ALA A 131 2.80 26.14 0.35
N GLN A 132 4.00 26.61 -0.01
CA GLN A 132 4.24 27.35 -1.26
C GLN A 132 3.98 26.54 -2.54
N PHE A 133 3.97 25.20 -2.47
CA PHE A 133 3.73 24.31 -3.61
C PHE A 133 2.25 23.88 -3.74
N PHE A 134 1.43 24.24 -2.75
CA PHE A 134 0.00 23.93 -2.66
C PHE A 134 -0.78 25.21 -2.30
N PRO A 135 -0.90 26.17 -3.24
CA PRO A 135 -1.47 27.48 -2.94
C PRO A 135 -2.94 27.39 -2.54
N GLU A 136 -3.31 28.11 -1.49
CA GLU A 136 -4.71 28.27 -1.08
C GLU A 136 -5.46 29.24 -2.01
N ASP A 137 -6.73 28.95 -2.22
CA ASP A 137 -7.67 29.86 -2.88
C ASP A 137 -8.81 30.19 -1.90
N ALA A 138 -8.70 31.34 -1.23
CA ALA A 138 -9.68 31.79 -0.25
C ALA A 138 -11.12 31.86 -0.80
N SER A 139 -11.30 31.98 -2.12
CA SER A 139 -12.63 32.04 -2.75
C SER A 139 -13.26 30.66 -2.99
N GLN A 140 -12.44 29.62 -3.17
CA GLN A 140 -12.89 28.29 -3.60
C GLN A 140 -12.56 27.15 -2.61
N GLY A 141 -11.83 27.45 -1.53
CA GLY A 141 -11.42 26.48 -0.52
C GLY A 141 -10.05 25.87 -0.80
N THR A 142 -9.63 24.95 0.07
CA THR A 142 -8.33 24.27 -0.02
C THR A 142 -8.34 23.28 -1.17
N ALA A 143 -7.32 23.32 -2.02
CA ALA A 143 -7.11 22.29 -3.04
C ALA A 143 -6.88 20.93 -2.36
N ILE A 144 -7.70 19.93 -2.68
CA ILE A 144 -7.59 18.58 -2.12
C ILE A 144 -6.96 17.60 -3.09
N ALA A 145 -7.12 17.84 -4.40
CA ALA A 145 -6.54 17.03 -5.46
C ALA A 145 -6.28 17.86 -6.73
N TYR A 146 -5.27 17.47 -7.49
CA TYR A 146 -4.93 18.03 -8.79
C TYR A 146 -5.07 16.93 -9.83
N LEU A 147 -5.88 17.17 -10.87
CA LEU A 147 -6.20 16.17 -11.89
C LEU A 147 -5.39 16.42 -13.14
N TRP A 148 -4.61 15.43 -13.54
CA TRP A 148 -3.60 15.52 -14.58
C TRP A 148 -3.89 14.53 -15.71
N ALA A 149 -3.47 14.86 -16.93
CA ALA A 149 -3.34 13.86 -18.00
C ALA A 149 -1.98 13.94 -18.67
N ARG A 150 -1.36 12.77 -18.85
CA ARG A 150 -0.20 12.59 -19.71
C ARG A 150 -0.56 12.99 -21.14
N THR A 151 0.40 13.49 -21.91
CA THR A 151 0.14 14.05 -23.25
C THR A 151 0.96 13.37 -24.34
N ILE A 152 0.40 13.33 -25.55
CA ILE A 152 1.09 12.94 -26.79
C ILE A 152 0.89 13.98 -27.88
N ARG A 153 1.70 13.92 -28.94
CA ARG A 153 1.45 14.63 -30.20
C ARG A 153 0.70 13.72 -31.16
N CYS A 154 -0.34 14.25 -31.80
CA CYS A 154 -1.09 13.57 -32.84
C CYS A 154 -0.18 13.25 -34.03
N GLU A 155 -0.18 11.99 -34.48
CA GLU A 155 0.57 11.54 -35.66
C GLU A 155 -0.24 11.66 -36.96
N GLY A 156 -1.47 12.17 -36.89
CA GLY A 156 -2.31 12.41 -38.06
C GLY A 156 -1.66 13.41 -39.02
N PRO A 157 -1.77 13.20 -40.36
CA PRO A 157 -1.13 14.06 -41.35
C PRO A 157 -1.39 15.54 -41.10
N SER A 158 -0.32 16.33 -41.00
CA SER A 158 -0.34 17.78 -40.75
C SER A 158 -0.98 18.26 -39.43
N CYS A 159 -1.46 17.35 -38.56
CA CYS A 159 -2.15 17.69 -37.32
C CYS A 159 -1.17 18.13 -36.23
N GLY A 160 -0.41 17.20 -35.62
CA GLY A 160 0.56 17.52 -34.57
C GLY A 160 -0.04 18.08 -33.27
N THR A 161 -1.36 18.04 -33.10
CA THR A 161 -2.05 18.52 -31.89
C THR A 161 -1.56 17.81 -30.64
N GLU A 162 -1.37 18.54 -29.55
CA GLU A 162 -1.20 17.95 -28.22
C GLU A 162 -2.52 17.36 -27.72
N ILE A 163 -2.52 16.05 -27.43
CA ILE A 163 -3.69 15.32 -26.97
C ILE A 163 -3.50 14.97 -25.48
N PRO A 164 -4.35 15.46 -24.56
CA PRO A 164 -4.38 14.96 -23.18
C PRO A 164 -5.02 13.58 -23.15
N LEU A 165 -4.31 12.59 -22.61
CA LEU A 165 -4.74 11.20 -22.59
C LEU A 165 -5.73 10.92 -21.46
N LEU A 166 -7.00 11.24 -21.70
CA LEU A 166 -8.12 11.02 -20.78
C LEU A 166 -8.78 9.65 -21.01
N THR A 167 -8.94 8.86 -19.94
CA THR A 167 -9.75 7.63 -19.97
C THR A 167 -11.24 7.89 -19.81
N HIS A 168 -11.61 8.89 -19.01
CA HIS A 168 -12.99 9.33 -18.80
C HIS A 168 -13.05 10.87 -18.72
N MET A 169 -14.19 11.45 -19.09
CA MET A 169 -14.41 12.89 -18.96
C MET A 169 -14.99 13.28 -17.60
N THR A 170 -15.68 12.36 -16.93
CA THR A 170 -16.42 12.63 -15.69
C THR A 170 -15.50 12.90 -14.51
N LEU A 171 -15.77 14.01 -13.79
CA LEU A 171 -15.10 14.36 -12.54
C LEU A 171 -16.00 14.10 -11.31
N SER A 172 -17.32 14.26 -11.44
CA SER A 172 -18.28 13.96 -10.38
C SER A 172 -19.54 13.32 -10.94
N GLU A 173 -19.96 12.21 -10.33
CA GLU A 173 -21.24 11.54 -10.60
C GLU A 173 -22.30 11.83 -9.52
N ARG A 174 -22.03 12.77 -8.62
CA ARG A 174 -22.98 13.14 -7.56
C ARG A 174 -24.20 13.81 -8.19
N LYS A 175 -25.38 13.28 -7.84
CA LYS A 175 -26.67 13.80 -8.29
C LYS A 175 -26.80 15.29 -7.95
N HIS A 176 -27.21 16.10 -8.93
CA HIS A 176 -27.38 17.56 -8.84
C HIS A 176 -26.08 18.39 -8.77
N SER A 177 -24.91 17.75 -8.76
CA SER A 177 -23.60 18.39 -8.76
C SER A 177 -22.64 17.68 -9.73
N GLU A 178 -23.17 17.15 -10.83
CA GLU A 178 -22.40 16.45 -11.85
C GLU A 178 -21.42 17.41 -12.53
N VAL A 179 -20.17 16.97 -12.70
CA VAL A 179 -19.09 17.75 -13.34
C VAL A 179 -18.31 16.86 -14.29
N ALA A 180 -17.98 17.37 -15.47
CA ALA A 180 -17.14 16.69 -16.45
C ALA A 180 -16.18 17.66 -17.15
N ILE A 181 -15.13 17.10 -17.74
CA ILE A 181 -14.22 17.78 -18.66
C ILE A 181 -14.87 17.88 -20.03
N LYS A 182 -14.98 19.09 -20.55
CA LYS A 182 -15.36 19.38 -21.92
C LYS A 182 -14.13 19.77 -22.73
N LEU A 183 -13.90 19.06 -23.82
CA LEU A 183 -12.79 19.35 -24.73
C LEU A 183 -13.23 20.35 -25.80
N GLN A 184 -12.43 21.41 -26.01
CA GLN A 184 -12.62 22.36 -27.08
C GLN A 184 -11.41 22.31 -28.06
N PRO A 185 -11.54 21.61 -29.20
CA PRO A 185 -10.50 21.50 -30.22
C PRO A 185 -10.09 22.86 -30.82
N HIS A 186 -8.78 23.14 -30.89
CA HIS A 186 -8.23 24.31 -31.59
C HIS A 186 -7.27 23.91 -32.70
N THR A 187 -7.75 23.90 -33.94
CA THR A 187 -6.99 23.43 -35.11
C THR A 187 -5.73 24.25 -35.39
N ARG A 188 -5.82 25.60 -35.36
CA ARG A 188 -4.68 26.48 -35.65
C ARG A 188 -3.60 26.44 -34.57
N ARG A 189 -4.00 26.34 -33.30
CA ARG A 189 -3.08 26.30 -32.15
C ARG A 189 -2.51 24.89 -31.90
N LYS A 190 -3.00 23.87 -32.62
CA LYS A 190 -2.63 22.45 -32.42
C LYS A 190 -2.75 22.04 -30.95
N PHE A 191 -3.87 22.41 -30.36
CA PHE A 191 -4.12 22.30 -28.93
C PHE A 191 -5.59 21.97 -28.65
N VAL A 192 -5.86 21.31 -27.53
CA VAL A 192 -7.22 21.05 -27.05
C VAL A 192 -7.43 21.87 -25.79
N GLU A 193 -8.31 22.85 -25.81
CA GLU A 193 -8.65 23.62 -24.61
C GLU A 193 -9.58 22.80 -23.70
N ILE A 194 -9.43 22.97 -22.38
CA ILE A 194 -10.19 22.25 -21.37
C ILE A 194 -11.18 23.23 -20.74
N GLN A 195 -12.44 22.82 -20.67
CA GLN A 195 -13.51 23.50 -19.95
C GLN A 195 -14.14 22.55 -18.94
N LEU A 196 -14.82 23.09 -17.94
CA LEU A 196 -15.65 22.32 -17.03
C LEU A 196 -17.11 22.46 -17.44
N ALA A 197 -17.78 21.33 -17.63
CA ALA A 197 -19.21 21.25 -17.87
C ALA A 197 -19.92 20.80 -16.61
N THR A 198 -21.14 21.29 -16.37
CA THR A 198 -21.92 20.96 -15.17
C THR A 198 -23.30 20.43 -15.51
N LYS A 199 -23.89 19.62 -14.61
CA LYS A 199 -25.28 19.13 -14.70
C LYS A 199 -25.59 18.50 -16.06
N SER A 200 -26.48 19.09 -16.85
CA SER A 200 -26.88 18.57 -18.17
C SER A 200 -25.72 18.55 -19.15
N GLU A 201 -24.88 19.59 -19.18
CA GLU A 201 -23.73 19.67 -20.07
C GLU A 201 -22.68 18.58 -19.76
N ALA A 202 -22.58 18.17 -18.49
CA ALA A 202 -21.65 17.11 -18.11
C ALA A 202 -22.00 15.77 -18.77
N LYS A 203 -23.30 15.51 -19.00
CA LYS A 203 -23.78 14.28 -19.67
C LYS A 203 -23.48 14.26 -21.17
N GLU A 204 -23.19 15.42 -21.76
CA GLU A 204 -22.93 15.57 -23.20
C GLU A 204 -21.44 15.46 -23.56
N CYS A 205 -20.54 15.39 -22.56
CA CYS A 205 -19.09 15.39 -22.79
C CYS A 205 -18.52 14.10 -23.40
N GLY A 206 -19.35 13.06 -23.55
CA GLY A 206 -18.98 11.80 -24.22
C GLY A 206 -17.97 10.96 -23.44
N GLU A 207 -17.34 10.01 -24.14
CA GLU A 207 -16.32 9.10 -23.58
C GLU A 207 -14.90 9.68 -23.67
N GLY A 208 -13.95 9.08 -22.95
CA GLY A 208 -12.53 9.45 -23.01
C GLY A 208 -11.89 9.28 -24.39
N LEU A 209 -10.70 9.84 -24.56
CA LEU A 209 -9.95 9.78 -25.83
C LEU A 209 -9.19 8.46 -26.02
N LEU A 210 -9.15 7.62 -24.99
CA LEU A 210 -8.38 6.39 -24.95
C LEU A 210 -9.26 5.13 -25.05
N ARG A 211 -8.87 4.21 -25.94
CA ARG A 211 -9.41 2.85 -25.99
C ARG A 211 -8.28 1.85 -26.14
N ARG A 212 -8.11 0.96 -25.15
CA ARG A 212 -7.00 -0.02 -25.10
C ARG A 212 -5.63 0.62 -25.39
N SER A 213 -5.36 1.76 -24.74
CA SER A 213 -4.14 2.58 -24.90
C SER A 213 -3.93 3.23 -26.27
N SER A 214 -4.84 3.08 -27.24
CA SER A 214 -4.84 3.86 -28.48
C SER A 214 -5.60 5.16 -28.26
N ALA A 215 -5.12 6.27 -28.83
CA ALA A 215 -5.64 7.61 -28.55
C ALA A 215 -6.20 8.25 -29.83
N THR A 216 -7.45 8.70 -29.81
CA THR A 216 -8.08 9.39 -30.94
C THR A 216 -8.00 10.91 -30.77
N CYS A 217 -7.50 11.60 -31.80
CA CYS A 217 -7.38 13.04 -31.78
C CYS A 217 -8.75 13.73 -31.93
N PRO A 218 -9.16 14.60 -31.00
CA PRO A 218 -10.44 15.29 -31.09
C PRO A 218 -10.43 16.43 -32.15
N VAL A 219 -9.28 16.74 -32.75
CA VAL A 219 -9.16 17.77 -33.80
C VAL A 219 -9.32 17.17 -35.20
N CYS A 220 -8.62 16.07 -35.50
CA CYS A 220 -8.57 15.51 -36.86
C CYS A 220 -9.15 14.09 -36.97
N GLY A 221 -9.57 13.47 -35.86
CA GLY A 221 -10.11 12.12 -35.84
C GLY A 221 -9.08 10.99 -36.00
N TYR A 222 -7.81 11.31 -36.25
CA TYR A 222 -6.76 10.28 -36.37
C TYR A 222 -6.53 9.54 -35.05
N THR A 223 -6.42 8.22 -35.11
CA THR A 223 -6.13 7.36 -33.96
C THR A 223 -4.66 6.94 -33.97
N THR A 224 -3.90 7.43 -32.99
CA THR A 224 -2.55 6.95 -32.71
C THR A 224 -2.63 5.59 -32.01
N SER A 225 -1.96 4.57 -32.54
CA SER A 225 -2.00 3.21 -31.99
C SER A 225 -1.32 3.11 -30.62
N ALA A 226 -1.71 2.15 -29.80
CA ALA A 226 -1.14 1.96 -28.46
C ALA A 226 0.41 1.86 -28.43
N GLU A 227 1.01 1.21 -29.43
CA GLU A 227 2.47 1.14 -29.57
C GLU A 227 3.08 2.52 -29.81
N ARG A 228 2.50 3.30 -30.73
CA ARG A 228 2.96 4.65 -31.05
C ARG A 228 2.73 5.63 -29.91
N VAL A 229 1.61 5.51 -29.17
CA VAL A 229 1.37 6.26 -27.93
C VAL A 229 2.51 6.01 -26.95
N ARG A 230 2.83 4.75 -26.66
CA ARG A 230 3.93 4.38 -25.74
C ARG A 230 5.29 4.87 -26.23
N ALA A 231 5.57 4.76 -27.53
CA ALA A 231 6.84 5.21 -28.11
C ALA A 231 7.12 6.70 -27.86
N GLN A 232 6.09 7.54 -27.75
CA GLN A 232 6.21 8.96 -27.43
C GLN A 232 6.56 9.26 -25.96
N PHE A 233 6.63 8.26 -25.08
CA PHE A 233 7.08 8.41 -23.68
C PHE A 233 8.56 8.06 -23.47
N LYS A 234 9.26 7.60 -24.51
CA LYS A 234 10.70 7.35 -24.44
C LYS A 234 11.45 8.62 -24.03
N GLY A 235 12.31 8.53 -23.01
CA GLY A 235 13.06 9.63 -22.43
C GLY A 235 12.26 10.58 -21.53
N ARG A 236 10.96 10.30 -21.28
CA ARG A 236 10.09 11.16 -20.46
C ARG A 236 9.82 10.61 -19.07
N ALA A 237 10.43 9.48 -18.69
CA ALA A 237 10.28 8.86 -17.37
C ALA A 237 8.80 8.75 -16.94
N GLY A 238 7.98 8.10 -17.77
CA GLY A 238 6.54 7.97 -17.53
C GLY A 238 5.70 9.19 -17.86
N GLY A 239 6.29 10.38 -18.10
CA GLY A 239 5.56 11.59 -18.50
C GLY A 239 4.69 12.21 -17.40
N ALA A 240 4.98 11.95 -16.13
CA ALA A 240 4.28 12.59 -15.01
C ALA A 240 4.63 14.08 -14.89
N ASN A 241 5.91 14.43 -15.11
CA ASN A 241 6.41 15.79 -14.96
C ASN A 241 6.02 16.73 -16.10
N ASP A 242 5.70 16.21 -17.29
CA ASP A 242 5.21 16.98 -18.43
C ASP A 242 3.74 16.71 -18.75
N ALA A 243 3.03 16.07 -17.81
CA ALA A 243 1.60 15.96 -17.84
C ALA A 243 0.94 17.33 -17.77
N ARG A 244 -0.29 17.42 -18.29
CA ARG A 244 -1.08 18.63 -18.30
C ARG A 244 -2.06 18.63 -17.12
N LEU A 245 -2.04 19.70 -16.34
CA LEU A 245 -3.03 19.92 -15.29
C LEU A 245 -4.37 20.30 -15.94
N LEU A 246 -5.42 19.55 -15.64
CA LEU A 246 -6.74 19.67 -16.24
C LEU A 246 -7.71 20.42 -15.34
N ALA A 247 -7.72 20.07 -14.06
CA ALA A 247 -8.62 20.64 -13.07
C ALA A 247 -8.01 20.54 -11.66
N VAL A 248 -8.48 21.41 -10.77
CA VAL A 248 -8.19 21.35 -9.34
C VAL A 248 -9.50 21.08 -8.61
N VAL A 249 -9.48 20.08 -7.73
CA VAL A 249 -10.60 19.76 -6.85
C VAL A 249 -10.38 20.52 -5.55
N CYS A 250 -11.37 21.30 -5.14
CA CYS A 250 -11.33 22.10 -3.92
C CYS A 250 -12.37 21.60 -2.91
N GLY A 251 -12.00 21.63 -1.64
CA GLY A 251 -12.87 21.36 -0.50
C GLY A 251 -12.79 22.50 0.50
N ARG A 252 -13.92 22.86 1.12
CA ARG A 252 -13.95 23.90 2.16
C ARG A 252 -13.70 23.32 3.56
N GLU A 253 -14.37 22.24 3.92
CA GLU A 253 -14.27 21.54 5.20
C GLU A 253 -14.60 20.04 5.04
N GLU A 254 -14.33 19.22 6.07
CA GLU A 254 -14.86 17.85 6.14
C GLU A 254 -16.40 17.90 6.07
N ASN A 255 -17.00 17.16 5.12
CA ASN A 255 -18.45 17.04 4.88
C ASN A 255 -19.14 18.16 4.07
N VAL A 256 -18.42 19.21 3.64
CA VAL A 256 -18.96 20.17 2.66
C VAL A 256 -18.66 19.65 1.24
N GLY A 257 -19.63 19.81 0.33
CA GLY A 257 -19.50 19.35 -1.06
C GLY A 257 -18.24 19.88 -1.76
N LYS A 258 -17.72 19.11 -2.72
CA LYS A 258 -16.51 19.46 -3.47
C LYS A 258 -16.84 20.40 -4.63
N SER A 259 -15.91 21.29 -4.93
CA SER A 259 -15.96 22.14 -6.11
C SER A 259 -14.79 21.81 -7.05
N TYR A 260 -14.95 22.19 -8.32
CA TYR A 260 -13.97 21.93 -9.37
C TYR A 260 -13.69 23.23 -10.10
N ARG A 261 -12.41 23.52 -10.33
CA ARG A 261 -11.97 24.70 -11.07
C ARG A 261 -10.89 24.38 -12.09
N LEU A 262 -10.80 25.24 -13.09
CA LEU A 262 -9.66 25.23 -13.99
C LEU A 262 -8.39 25.72 -13.24
N PRO A 263 -7.21 25.27 -13.65
CA PRO A 263 -5.95 25.75 -13.10
C PRO A 263 -5.75 27.25 -13.37
N ASN A 264 -5.13 27.95 -12.42
CA ASN A 264 -4.79 29.36 -12.53
C ASN A 264 -3.27 29.58 -12.44
N GLU A 265 -2.83 30.83 -12.57
CA GLU A 265 -1.40 31.19 -12.56
C GLU A 265 -0.67 30.75 -11.28
N LYS A 266 -1.35 30.75 -10.12
CA LYS A 266 -0.75 30.32 -8.85
C LYS A 266 -0.42 28.83 -8.88
N ASP A 267 -1.30 28.00 -9.45
CA ASP A 267 -1.04 26.56 -9.58
C ASP A 267 0.22 26.31 -10.44
N PHE A 268 0.31 26.98 -11.59
CA PHE A 268 1.47 26.84 -12.49
C PHE A 268 2.77 27.38 -11.87
N ALA A 269 2.71 28.49 -11.14
CA ALA A 269 3.85 29.04 -10.42
C ALA A 269 4.35 28.07 -9.33
N ALA A 270 3.43 27.44 -8.59
CA ALA A 270 3.73 26.43 -7.58
C ALA A 270 4.38 25.17 -8.19
N ILE A 271 3.86 24.68 -9.31
CA ILE A 271 4.45 23.55 -10.06
C ILE A 271 5.88 23.88 -10.51
N ALA A 272 6.08 25.08 -11.09
CA ALA A 272 7.41 25.52 -11.53
C ALA A 272 8.39 25.68 -10.35
N ALA A 273 7.92 26.16 -9.20
CA ALA A 273 8.72 26.25 -7.98
C ALA A 273 9.11 24.86 -7.46
N ALA A 274 8.19 23.89 -7.48
CA ALA A 274 8.46 22.52 -7.06
C ALA A 274 9.54 21.87 -7.92
N ARG A 275 9.46 22.02 -9.25
CA ARG A 275 10.50 21.53 -10.18
C ARG A 275 11.90 22.07 -9.85
N ARG A 276 12.01 23.37 -9.55
CA ARG A 276 13.29 23.98 -9.13
C ARG A 276 13.80 23.40 -7.81
N SER A 277 12.91 23.13 -6.86
CA SER A 277 13.28 22.53 -5.57
C SER A 277 13.72 21.07 -5.72
N VAL A 278 13.04 20.27 -6.53
CA VAL A 278 13.44 18.87 -6.80
C VAL A 278 14.77 18.79 -7.52
N ALA A 279 15.10 19.72 -8.43
CA ALA A 279 16.41 19.75 -9.06
C ALA A 279 17.57 19.84 -8.04
N ARG A 280 17.35 20.51 -6.90
CA ARG A 280 18.31 20.54 -5.78
C ARG A 280 18.33 19.21 -5.01
N LEU A 281 17.16 18.61 -4.78
CA LEU A 281 17.03 17.34 -4.07
C LEU A 281 17.66 16.15 -4.81
N ARG A 282 17.73 16.17 -6.14
CA ARG A 282 18.37 15.11 -6.94
C ARG A 282 19.86 14.92 -6.61
N ASN A 283 20.53 15.95 -6.09
CA ASN A 283 21.92 15.89 -5.66
C ASN A 283 22.07 15.76 -4.14
N ALA A 284 20.95 15.71 -3.40
CA ALA A 284 20.98 15.58 -1.95
C ALA A 284 21.09 14.11 -1.55
N ASN A 285 21.83 13.85 -0.49
CA ASN A 285 21.96 12.52 0.10
C ASN A 285 21.39 12.51 1.52
N VAL A 286 20.83 11.38 1.91
CA VAL A 286 20.39 11.04 3.27
C VAL A 286 21.17 9.82 3.69
N ASN A 287 22.00 9.91 4.73
CA ASN A 287 22.77 8.78 5.26
C ASN A 287 23.59 8.03 4.20
N GLY A 288 24.20 8.77 3.27
CA GLY A 288 25.04 8.20 2.22
C GLY A 288 24.30 7.65 1.00
N ILE A 289 22.97 7.79 0.92
CA ILE A 289 22.16 7.38 -0.24
C ILE A 289 21.39 8.56 -0.83
N PRO A 290 21.02 8.56 -2.12
CA PRO A 290 20.26 9.64 -2.73
C PRO A 290 18.93 9.91 -2.03
N ALA A 291 18.57 11.18 -1.82
CA ALA A 291 17.34 11.56 -1.12
C ALA A 291 16.06 11.16 -1.87
N ILE A 292 16.13 11.11 -3.21
CA ILE A 292 15.09 10.60 -4.09
C ILE A 292 15.43 9.14 -4.42
N PRO A 293 14.48 8.20 -4.36
CA PRO A 293 14.69 6.82 -4.80
C PRO A 293 15.17 6.72 -6.23
N ASP A 294 16.41 6.27 -6.41
CA ASP A 294 17.04 6.02 -7.71
C ASP A 294 17.31 4.51 -7.92
N GLU A 295 16.90 3.67 -6.97
CA GLU A 295 16.97 2.22 -7.11
C GLU A 295 16.15 1.76 -8.33
N GLN A 296 16.66 0.76 -9.04
CA GLN A 296 16.06 0.26 -10.27
C GLN A 296 14.69 -0.38 -10.00
N LEU A 297 13.69 0.09 -10.74
CA LEU A 297 12.35 -0.50 -10.82
C LEU A 297 12.41 -1.70 -11.79
N PRO A 298 12.17 -2.93 -11.31
CA PRO A 298 12.29 -4.12 -12.13
C PRO A 298 11.19 -4.16 -13.18
N TYR A 299 11.48 -4.73 -14.36
CA TYR A 299 10.42 -5.05 -15.32
C TYR A 299 9.80 -6.40 -14.97
N LEU A 300 8.48 -6.46 -14.85
CA LEU A 300 7.73 -7.72 -14.78
C LEU A 300 6.55 -7.65 -15.73
N ARG A 301 6.55 -8.52 -16.75
CA ARG A 301 5.48 -8.55 -17.77
C ARG A 301 4.12 -8.63 -17.09
N SER A 302 3.22 -7.71 -17.48
CA SER A 302 1.84 -7.58 -16.99
C SER A 302 1.67 -7.08 -15.56
N ILE A 303 2.76 -6.89 -14.81
CA ILE A 303 2.73 -6.41 -13.41
C ILE A 303 3.28 -4.99 -13.34
N PHE A 304 4.50 -4.76 -13.85
CA PHE A 304 5.13 -3.44 -13.93
C PHE A 304 5.10 -2.93 -15.36
N ASN A 305 3.90 -2.60 -15.83
CA ASN A 305 3.73 -2.09 -17.19
C ASN A 305 4.15 -0.61 -17.31
N VAL A 306 4.44 0.06 -16.20
CA VAL A 306 5.01 1.42 -16.18
C VAL A 306 6.36 1.51 -16.93
N ASN A 307 7.15 0.44 -16.97
CA ASN A 307 8.39 0.40 -17.76
C ASN A 307 8.14 0.60 -19.27
N LEU A 308 6.92 0.28 -19.76
CA LEU A 308 6.56 0.54 -21.16
C LEU A 308 6.44 2.05 -21.48
N LEU A 309 6.45 2.90 -20.45
CA LEU A 309 6.54 4.36 -20.55
C LEU A 309 7.91 4.89 -20.11
N ASP A 310 8.93 4.03 -20.10
CA ASP A 310 10.31 4.38 -19.74
C ASP A 310 10.49 4.82 -18.29
N VAL A 311 9.65 4.32 -17.38
CA VAL A 311 9.85 4.41 -15.92
C VAL A 311 10.79 3.27 -15.51
N ASN A 312 11.98 3.60 -15.04
CA ASN A 312 13.06 2.66 -14.76
C ASN A 312 13.58 2.74 -13.32
N THR A 313 13.23 3.78 -12.56
CA THR A 313 13.57 3.92 -11.13
C THR A 313 12.33 4.18 -10.28
N TRP A 314 12.39 3.86 -8.99
CA TRP A 314 11.25 4.03 -8.09
C TRP A 314 10.82 5.49 -7.92
N GLY A 315 11.75 6.45 -7.96
CA GLY A 315 11.47 7.89 -7.88
C GLY A 315 10.69 8.43 -9.08
N GLU A 316 10.80 7.80 -10.26
CA GLU A 316 10.09 8.22 -11.49
C GLU A 316 8.59 7.91 -11.47
N LEU A 317 8.11 7.16 -10.46
CA LEU A 317 6.68 6.95 -10.24
C LEU A 317 5.96 8.22 -9.74
N PHE A 318 6.70 9.25 -9.35
CA PHE A 318 6.20 10.43 -8.68
C PHE A 318 6.48 11.70 -9.51
N SER A 319 5.55 12.65 -9.50
CA SER A 319 5.80 13.99 -10.03
C SER A 319 6.74 14.79 -9.10
N ASP A 320 7.29 15.90 -9.60
CA ASP A 320 8.18 16.77 -8.81
C ASP A 320 7.52 17.21 -7.48
N ARG A 321 6.24 17.58 -7.48
CA ARG A 321 5.52 17.96 -6.23
C ARG A 321 5.31 16.77 -5.29
N GLN A 322 5.07 15.59 -5.83
CA GLN A 322 4.92 14.36 -5.05
C GLN A 322 6.24 13.96 -4.38
N LEU A 323 7.35 13.98 -5.13
CA LEU A 323 8.69 13.76 -4.60
C LEU A 323 9.05 14.75 -3.50
N LEU A 324 8.79 16.04 -3.75
CA LEU A 324 9.06 17.09 -2.77
C LEU A 324 8.28 16.88 -1.48
N SER A 325 7.02 16.45 -1.59
CA SER A 325 6.19 16.12 -0.44
C SER A 325 6.77 14.94 0.35
N LEU A 326 6.99 13.80 -0.30
CA LEU A 326 7.47 12.57 0.35
C LEU A 326 8.85 12.77 0.99
N THR A 327 9.75 13.49 0.32
CA THR A 327 11.09 13.79 0.87
C THR A 327 11.03 14.73 2.08
N ALA A 328 10.14 15.73 2.08
CA ALA A 328 9.94 16.61 3.24
C ALA A 328 9.37 15.85 4.45
N PHE A 329 8.33 15.02 4.26
CA PHE A 329 7.82 14.16 5.34
C PHE A 329 8.90 13.21 5.85
N ALA A 330 9.63 12.53 4.94
CA ALA A 330 10.72 11.65 5.32
C ALA A 330 11.80 12.36 6.16
N LYS A 331 12.14 13.60 5.81
CA LYS A 331 13.07 14.43 6.56
C LYS A 331 12.62 14.67 8.00
N PHE A 332 11.37 15.07 8.21
CA PHE A 332 10.88 15.37 9.55
C PHE A 332 10.60 14.12 10.39
N ILE A 333 10.27 12.98 9.78
CA ILE A 333 10.18 11.69 10.48
C ILE A 333 11.52 11.33 11.11
N ARG A 334 12.64 11.50 10.38
CA ARG A 334 13.99 11.21 10.88
C ARG A 334 14.40 12.02 12.11
N THR A 335 13.81 13.20 12.30
CA THR A 335 14.12 14.09 13.42
C THR A 335 13.01 14.14 14.47
N ALA A 336 11.92 13.39 14.28
CA ALA A 336 10.84 13.30 15.24
C ALA A 336 11.26 12.47 16.47
N ALA A 337 10.60 12.69 17.61
CA ALA A 337 10.79 11.88 18.83
C ALA A 337 12.21 11.90 19.43
N GLU A 338 13.05 12.90 19.10
CA GLU A 338 14.38 13.07 19.68
C GLU A 338 14.37 13.28 21.21
N SER A 339 13.27 13.79 21.76
CA SER A 339 13.09 13.94 23.21
C SER A 339 12.57 12.68 23.91
N GLU A 340 12.22 11.62 23.15
CA GLU A 340 11.73 10.36 23.71
C GLU A 340 12.89 9.40 24.01
N GLU A 341 12.66 8.46 24.92
CA GLU A 341 13.55 7.32 25.18
C GLU A 341 13.83 6.51 23.88
N PRO A 342 15.04 5.93 23.70
CA PRO A 342 15.47 5.40 22.40
C PRO A 342 14.53 4.36 21.76
N GLU A 343 14.03 3.40 22.54
CA GLU A 343 13.16 2.35 22.02
C GLU A 343 11.74 2.86 21.67
N LEU A 344 11.20 3.80 22.46
CA LEU A 344 9.92 4.44 22.15
C LEU A 344 10.05 5.34 20.92
N ARG A 345 11.17 6.06 20.78
CA ARG A 345 11.49 6.83 19.57
C ARG A 345 11.49 5.95 18.34
N GLN A 346 12.15 4.79 18.41
CA GLN A 346 12.17 3.80 17.33
C GLN A 346 10.75 3.32 16.99
N ALA A 347 9.92 3.00 17.98
CA ALA A 347 8.52 2.61 17.80
C ALA A 347 7.67 3.72 17.16
N ILE A 348 7.78 4.96 17.63
CA ILE A 348 7.09 6.13 17.08
C ILE A 348 7.51 6.33 15.62
N ARG A 349 8.82 6.34 15.33
CA ARG A 349 9.32 6.55 13.97
C ARG A 349 8.91 5.44 13.01
N ALA A 350 8.87 4.17 13.46
CA ALA A 350 8.33 3.07 12.66
C ALA A 350 6.87 3.34 12.27
N CYS A 351 6.01 3.71 13.22
CA CYS A 351 4.62 4.08 12.95
C CYS A 351 4.51 5.29 11.99
N LEU A 352 5.32 6.34 12.18
CA LEU A 352 5.31 7.50 11.28
C LEU A 352 5.81 7.15 9.87
N ALA A 353 6.80 6.27 9.74
CA ALA A 353 7.32 5.79 8.45
C ALA A 353 6.28 4.94 7.71
N LEU A 354 5.53 4.07 8.42
CA LEU A 354 4.36 3.40 7.84
C LEU A 354 3.27 4.40 7.43
N GLY A 355 3.16 5.53 8.13
CA GLY A 355 2.34 6.67 7.71
C GLY A 355 2.80 7.28 6.38
N LEU A 356 4.12 7.37 6.16
CA LEU A 356 4.70 7.83 4.89
C LEU A 356 4.41 6.83 3.76
N ASP A 357 4.49 5.52 4.03
CA ASP A 357 4.15 4.48 3.06
C ASP A 357 2.69 4.59 2.60
N ARG A 358 1.76 4.80 3.55
CA ARG A 358 0.36 5.10 3.21
C ARG A 358 0.24 6.37 2.38
N LEU A 359 1.02 7.42 2.70
CA LEU A 359 1.01 8.64 1.90
C LEU A 359 1.55 8.39 0.49
N ALA A 360 2.63 7.62 0.32
CA ALA A 360 3.18 7.27 -0.99
C ALA A 360 2.17 6.49 -1.85
N ASP A 361 1.42 5.54 -1.27
CA ASP A 361 0.37 4.80 -1.97
C ASP A 361 -0.76 5.71 -2.48
N TYR A 362 -1.05 6.81 -1.76
CA TYR A 362 -2.06 7.80 -2.16
C TYR A 362 -1.49 9.05 -2.87
N ASN A 363 -0.18 9.11 -3.11
CA ASN A 363 0.47 10.28 -3.67
C ASN A 363 1.51 9.96 -4.76
N SER A 364 1.22 9.00 -5.63
CA SER A 364 2.02 8.69 -6.81
C SER A 364 1.33 9.16 -8.11
N SER A 365 2.05 9.14 -9.23
CA SER A 365 1.47 9.46 -10.56
C SER A 365 0.62 8.32 -11.14
N LEU A 366 0.33 7.30 -10.32
CA LEU A 366 -0.54 6.16 -10.60
C LEU A 366 -1.83 6.18 -9.78
N CYS A 367 -2.02 7.18 -8.91
CA CYS A 367 -3.28 7.39 -8.21
C CYS A 367 -4.35 7.89 -9.20
N ARG A 368 -5.61 7.53 -8.96
CA ARG A 368 -6.74 7.90 -9.84
C ARG A 368 -7.81 8.67 -9.08
N TRP A 369 -8.56 9.50 -9.79
CA TRP A 369 -9.77 10.08 -9.23
C TRP A 369 -10.93 9.08 -9.35
N VAL A 370 -11.77 8.97 -8.33
CA VAL A 370 -12.96 8.12 -8.33
C VAL A 370 -14.21 9.01 -8.34
N PRO A 371 -14.82 9.29 -9.51
CA PRO A 371 -15.91 10.28 -9.63
C PRO A 371 -17.16 9.98 -8.81
N LYS A 372 -17.49 8.69 -8.60
CA LYS A 372 -18.68 8.26 -7.84
C LYS A 372 -18.62 8.66 -6.37
N GLY A 373 -17.46 8.52 -5.74
CA GLY A 373 -17.24 8.89 -4.34
C GLY A 373 -16.51 10.22 -4.17
N GLU A 374 -16.00 10.77 -5.27
CA GLU A 374 -15.16 11.97 -5.35
C GLU A 374 -13.91 11.85 -4.45
N PHE A 375 -13.21 10.73 -4.47
CA PHE A 375 -12.01 10.53 -3.64
C PHE A 375 -10.83 10.03 -4.46
N LEU A 376 -9.62 10.13 -3.89
CA LEU A 376 -8.41 9.57 -4.47
C LEU A 376 -8.39 8.04 -4.30
N GLY A 377 -8.34 7.32 -5.41
CA GLY A 377 -7.95 5.92 -5.45
C GLY A 377 -6.43 5.78 -5.36
N ASN A 378 -5.99 4.84 -4.54
CA ASN A 378 -4.58 4.57 -4.29
C ASN A 378 -3.87 3.88 -5.47
N THR A 379 -2.55 3.77 -5.38
CA THR A 379 -1.66 3.19 -6.39
C THR A 379 -1.93 1.70 -6.57
N PHE A 380 -2.07 0.98 -5.46
CA PHE A 380 -2.33 -0.46 -5.46
C PHE A 380 -3.83 -0.79 -5.43
N GLY A 381 -4.55 -0.44 -6.50
CA GLY A 381 -5.89 -0.99 -6.76
C GLY A 381 -5.89 -2.49 -7.15
N ARG A 382 -4.69 -3.04 -7.39
CA ARG A 382 -4.36 -4.44 -7.65
C ARG A 382 -2.89 -4.66 -7.27
N GLN A 383 -2.44 -5.91 -7.20
CA GLN A 383 -1.03 -6.29 -6.93
C GLN A 383 -0.12 -6.04 -8.17
N ALA A 384 -0.16 -4.83 -8.75
CA ALA A 384 0.59 -4.46 -9.96
C ALA A 384 0.66 -2.94 -10.16
N LEU A 385 1.75 -2.45 -10.76
CA LEU A 385 1.92 -1.06 -11.20
C LEU A 385 1.58 -0.94 -12.68
N GLY A 386 0.29 -0.69 -12.94
CA GLY A 386 -0.24 -0.46 -14.28
C GLY A 386 0.03 0.95 -14.80
N ILE A 387 -0.09 1.13 -16.11
CA ILE A 387 -0.11 2.47 -16.72
C ILE A 387 -1.42 3.16 -16.34
N VAL A 388 -1.30 4.38 -15.84
CA VAL A 388 -2.39 5.34 -15.64
C VAL A 388 -2.15 6.51 -16.58
N TRP A 389 -3.15 6.93 -17.36
CA TRP A 389 -2.96 7.98 -18.37
C TRP A 389 -3.33 9.35 -17.85
N ASP A 390 -4.47 9.42 -17.16
CA ASP A 390 -4.92 10.53 -16.35
C ASP A 390 -4.89 10.15 -14.86
N PHE A 391 -4.20 10.95 -14.05
CA PHE A 391 -3.91 10.65 -12.65
C PHE A 391 -4.34 11.79 -11.73
N ALA A 392 -4.56 11.44 -10.46
CA ALA A 392 -4.89 12.39 -9.41
C ALA A 392 -3.71 12.53 -8.45
N GLU A 393 -3.22 13.74 -8.27
CA GLU A 393 -2.22 14.07 -7.26
C GLU A 393 -2.93 14.57 -5.99
N CYS A 394 -2.62 13.97 -4.84
CA CYS A 394 -3.15 14.37 -3.54
C CYS A 394 -2.50 15.69 -3.08
N ASN A 395 -3.26 16.56 -2.42
CA ASN A 395 -2.65 17.54 -1.52
C ASN A 395 -2.44 16.89 -0.13
N PRO A 396 -1.20 16.52 0.26
CA PRO A 396 -0.93 15.82 1.52
C PRO A 396 -1.25 16.66 2.76
N LEU A 397 -1.34 17.98 2.61
CA LEU A 397 -1.60 18.95 3.67
C LEU A 397 -3.11 19.18 3.92
N SER A 398 -3.96 18.71 3.00
CA SER A 398 -5.41 18.85 3.07
C SER A 398 -6.04 17.95 4.15
N HIS A 399 -7.37 18.01 4.27
CA HIS A 399 -8.16 17.15 5.16
C HIS A 399 -8.93 16.06 4.38
N ALA A 400 -8.57 15.79 3.11
CA ALA A 400 -9.26 14.82 2.25
C ALA A 400 -8.57 13.45 2.21
N THR A 401 -9.18 12.46 1.56
CA THR A 401 -8.59 11.11 1.36
C THR A 401 -7.15 11.20 0.85
N GLY A 402 -6.25 10.43 1.46
CA GLY A 402 -4.81 10.42 1.14
C GLY A 402 -3.96 11.40 1.93
N ASN A 403 -4.55 12.25 2.78
CA ASN A 403 -3.78 13.18 3.61
C ASN A 403 -2.98 12.50 4.74
N TRP A 404 -1.99 13.22 5.24
CA TRP A 404 -1.08 12.74 6.28
C TRP A 404 -1.76 12.45 7.63
N LEU A 405 -2.61 13.34 8.15
CA LEU A 405 -3.27 13.11 9.45
C LEU A 405 -4.20 11.92 9.40
N GLY A 406 -4.90 11.71 8.28
CA GLY A 406 -5.73 10.53 8.08
C GLY A 406 -4.90 9.24 8.13
N ALA A 407 -3.71 9.23 7.53
CA ALA A 407 -2.80 8.08 7.62
C ALA A 407 -2.35 7.81 9.07
N ILE A 408 -1.97 8.85 9.82
CA ILE A 408 -1.57 8.74 11.22
C ILE A 408 -2.72 8.27 12.12
N GLU A 409 -3.92 8.79 11.90
CA GLU A 409 -5.09 8.42 12.69
C GLU A 409 -5.48 6.95 12.50
N TRP A 410 -5.41 6.43 11.26
CA TRP A 410 -5.62 5.00 11.02
C TRP A 410 -4.62 4.11 11.76
N ILE A 411 -3.35 4.54 11.84
CA ILE A 411 -2.32 3.81 12.58
C ILE A 411 -2.60 3.88 14.09
N ALA A 412 -2.91 5.06 14.63
CA ALA A 412 -3.23 5.24 16.03
C ALA A 412 -4.42 4.37 16.48
N ARG A 413 -5.47 4.26 15.64
CA ARG A 413 -6.62 3.39 15.92
C ARG A 413 -6.26 1.90 16.00
N VAL A 414 -5.33 1.44 15.16
CA VAL A 414 -4.82 0.07 15.23
C VAL A 414 -4.04 -0.13 16.53
N VAL A 415 -3.18 0.82 16.90
CA VAL A 415 -2.43 0.79 18.17
C VAL A 415 -3.38 0.68 19.36
N GLU A 416 -4.41 1.53 19.42
CA GLU A 416 -5.41 1.51 20.51
C GLU A 416 -6.17 0.20 20.56
N ARG A 417 -6.65 -0.29 19.40
CA ARG A 417 -7.42 -1.53 19.32
C ARG A 417 -6.60 -2.74 19.75
N GLN A 418 -5.30 -2.75 19.50
CA GLN A 418 -4.42 -3.88 19.80
C GLN A 418 -3.56 -3.65 21.06
N ALA A 419 -3.80 -2.58 21.83
CA ALA A 419 -2.97 -2.20 22.98
C ALA A 419 -2.89 -3.25 24.10
N LYS A 420 -3.87 -4.16 24.17
CA LYS A 420 -3.95 -5.23 25.18
C LYS A 420 -3.51 -6.59 24.65
N THR A 421 -3.13 -6.68 23.37
CA THR A 421 -2.67 -7.92 22.78
C THR A 421 -1.30 -8.28 23.38
N PRO A 422 -1.03 -9.55 23.73
CA PRO A 422 0.30 -9.99 24.17
C PRO A 422 1.38 -9.77 23.11
N SER A 423 2.65 -9.80 23.52
CA SER A 423 3.78 -9.69 22.58
C SER A 423 4.10 -11.03 21.92
N ALA A 424 4.66 -10.99 20.72
CA ALA A 424 5.26 -12.15 20.04
C ALA A 424 6.71 -11.89 19.60
N THR A 425 7.38 -12.96 19.20
CA THR A 425 8.71 -12.89 18.58
C THR A 425 8.56 -12.71 17.07
N VAL A 426 9.36 -11.79 16.50
CA VAL A 426 9.37 -11.49 15.07
C VAL A 426 10.80 -11.47 14.56
N GLU A 427 11.08 -12.30 13.56
CA GLU A 427 12.42 -12.43 12.97
C GLU A 427 12.45 -12.12 11.47
N LEU A 428 13.55 -11.51 11.03
CA LEU A 428 13.88 -11.42 9.60
C LEU A 428 14.60 -12.71 9.20
N GLY A 429 13.98 -13.52 8.34
CA GLY A 429 14.56 -14.80 7.99
C GLY A 429 13.80 -15.53 6.88
N SER A 430 14.51 -16.43 6.20
CA SER A 430 13.90 -17.33 5.22
C SER A 430 13.13 -18.45 5.94
N ALA A 431 11.95 -18.79 5.43
CA ALA A 431 11.18 -19.95 5.87
C ALA A 431 11.94 -21.28 5.74
N THR A 432 13.00 -21.33 4.92
CA THR A 432 13.86 -22.52 4.76
C THR A 432 14.86 -22.71 5.90
N ARG A 433 14.92 -21.80 6.88
CA ARG A 433 15.82 -21.90 8.04
C ARG A 433 15.24 -21.13 9.23
N LEU A 434 14.60 -21.85 10.15
CA LEU A 434 13.97 -21.29 11.34
C LEU A 434 14.94 -21.32 12.52
N PRO A 435 15.01 -20.25 13.33
CA PRO A 435 15.90 -20.17 14.49
C PRO A 435 15.34 -20.92 15.72
N LEU A 436 14.44 -21.89 15.50
CA LEU A 436 13.77 -22.64 16.56
C LEU A 436 14.38 -24.05 16.72
N PRO A 437 14.41 -24.59 17.95
CA PRO A 437 14.84 -25.96 18.21
C PRO A 437 13.97 -27.02 17.50
N ASN A 438 14.44 -28.26 17.49
CA ASN A 438 13.62 -29.38 17.01
C ASN A 438 12.46 -29.63 17.97
N ASP A 439 11.32 -30.07 17.43
CA ASP A 439 10.15 -30.49 18.21
C ASP A 439 9.77 -29.49 19.34
N SER A 440 9.78 -28.18 19.04
CA SER A 440 9.49 -27.11 20.00
C SER A 440 8.18 -26.37 19.73
N VAL A 441 7.52 -26.65 18.60
CA VAL A 441 6.33 -25.92 18.11
C VAL A 441 5.12 -26.85 18.06
N GLN A 442 3.94 -26.34 18.42
CA GLN A 442 2.71 -27.12 18.48
C GLN A 442 1.84 -26.92 17.26
N VAL A 443 1.81 -25.70 16.75
CA VAL A 443 0.95 -25.33 15.63
C VAL A 443 1.78 -24.58 14.60
N PHE A 444 1.75 -25.09 13.37
CA PHE A 444 2.17 -24.37 12.18
C PHE A 444 0.91 -23.89 11.47
N CYS A 445 0.81 -22.59 11.22
CA CYS A 445 -0.32 -21.98 10.55
C CYS A 445 0.19 -20.92 9.58
N THR A 446 -0.05 -21.05 8.28
CA THR A 446 0.51 -20.11 7.30
C THR A 446 -0.30 -20.02 6.01
N ASP A 447 -0.18 -18.89 5.32
CA ASP A 447 -0.68 -18.64 3.96
C ASP A 447 0.52 -18.31 3.05
N PRO A 448 1.20 -19.33 2.50
CA PRO A 448 2.48 -19.15 1.83
C PRO A 448 2.30 -18.57 0.41
N PRO A 449 3.34 -17.94 -0.17
CA PRO A 449 3.29 -17.44 -1.54
C PRO A 449 2.89 -18.51 -2.57
N TYR A 450 2.04 -18.13 -3.53
CA TYR A 450 1.53 -19.04 -4.56
C TYR A 450 2.15 -18.78 -5.93
N TYR A 451 3.12 -19.62 -6.32
CA TYR A 451 3.82 -19.57 -7.62
C TYR A 451 4.04 -18.15 -8.15
N ASP A 452 3.36 -17.78 -9.24
CA ASP A 452 3.55 -16.54 -9.98
C ASP A 452 2.45 -15.49 -9.71
N LEU A 453 1.62 -15.71 -8.68
CA LEU A 453 0.45 -14.89 -8.38
C LEU A 453 0.85 -13.47 -7.96
N VAL A 454 1.84 -13.34 -7.07
CA VAL A 454 2.28 -12.07 -6.51
C VAL A 454 3.80 -12.05 -6.39
N PRO A 455 4.51 -11.07 -6.99
CA PRO A 455 5.93 -10.84 -6.76
C PRO A 455 6.10 -9.94 -5.52
N TYR A 456 5.94 -10.53 -4.33
CA TYR A 456 5.87 -9.79 -3.05
C TYR A 456 7.08 -8.87 -2.83
N ALA A 457 8.29 -9.39 -3.00
CA ALA A 457 9.52 -8.63 -2.78
C ALA A 457 9.65 -7.47 -3.79
N ASP A 458 9.29 -7.66 -5.07
CA ASP A 458 9.34 -6.56 -6.03
C ASP A 458 8.27 -5.50 -5.77
N LEU A 459 7.07 -5.88 -5.34
CA LEU A 459 6.02 -4.92 -4.99
C LEU A 459 6.37 -4.15 -3.72
N SER A 460 6.96 -4.82 -2.72
CA SER A 460 7.39 -4.20 -1.48
C SER A 460 8.51 -3.18 -1.67
N ASP A 461 9.30 -3.26 -2.75
CA ASP A 461 10.34 -2.27 -3.02
C ASP A 461 9.77 -0.85 -3.20
N PHE A 462 8.49 -0.70 -3.59
CA PHE A 462 7.79 0.59 -3.60
C PHE A 462 7.83 1.29 -2.24
N PHE A 463 7.71 0.53 -1.15
CA PHE A 463 7.73 1.03 0.24
C PHE A 463 9.15 0.99 0.82
N TYR A 464 9.88 -0.10 0.57
CA TYR A 464 11.23 -0.34 1.09
C TYR A 464 12.17 0.84 0.85
N VAL A 465 12.16 1.42 -0.36
CA VAL A 465 13.03 2.55 -0.72
C VAL A 465 12.77 3.81 0.12
N TRP A 466 11.52 4.02 0.56
CA TRP A 466 11.14 5.12 1.45
C TRP A 466 11.43 4.81 2.91
N LEU A 467 11.16 3.57 3.35
CA LEU A 467 11.51 3.09 4.68
C LEU A 467 13.03 3.19 4.93
N ARG A 468 13.85 2.83 3.96
CA ARG A 468 15.31 2.99 4.00
C ARG A 468 15.75 4.44 4.20
N ARG A 469 15.05 5.39 3.56
CA ARG A 469 15.32 6.84 3.64
C ARG A 469 14.72 7.52 4.87
N THR A 470 13.88 6.81 5.62
CA THR A 470 13.29 7.29 6.87
C THR A 470 13.93 6.62 8.06
N VAL A 471 13.63 5.35 8.27
CA VAL A 471 13.97 4.61 9.49
C VAL A 471 15.11 3.61 9.29
N GLY A 472 15.83 3.68 8.17
CA GLY A 472 16.95 2.77 7.89
C GLY A 472 18.08 2.82 8.93
N GLN A 473 18.32 3.96 9.59
CA GLN A 473 19.27 4.06 10.71
C GLN A 473 18.70 3.52 12.02
N ASP A 474 17.38 3.61 12.22
CA ASP A 474 16.72 3.04 13.39
C ASP A 474 16.63 1.50 13.27
N PHE A 475 16.58 0.95 12.04
CA PHE A 475 16.48 -0.49 11.78
C PHE A 475 17.50 -0.96 10.72
N PRO A 476 18.81 -0.90 11.03
CA PRO A 476 19.86 -1.20 10.05
C PRO A 476 19.78 -2.64 9.53
N ASP A 477 19.36 -3.60 10.36
CA ASP A 477 19.24 -5.01 9.94
C ASP A 477 18.13 -5.23 8.90
N LEU A 478 17.09 -4.39 8.91
CA LEU A 478 15.97 -4.49 7.97
C LEU A 478 16.27 -3.78 6.65
N PHE A 479 16.98 -2.64 6.67
CA PHE A 479 17.14 -1.77 5.49
C PHE A 479 18.58 -1.59 5.00
N LYS A 480 19.42 -2.61 5.24
CA LYS A 480 20.85 -2.58 4.87
C LYS A 480 21.08 -2.59 3.35
N THR A 481 20.27 -3.35 2.62
CA THR A 481 20.43 -3.55 1.16
C THR A 481 19.70 -2.46 0.37
N ASP A 482 19.99 -2.35 -0.91
CA ASP A 482 19.31 -1.36 -1.77
C ASP A 482 17.86 -1.76 -2.08
N ARG A 483 17.55 -3.06 -2.10
CA ARG A 483 16.22 -3.62 -2.36
C ARG A 483 15.95 -4.82 -1.46
N THR A 484 14.69 -5.23 -1.34
CA THR A 484 14.30 -6.43 -0.58
C THR A 484 14.91 -7.71 -1.20
N PRO A 485 15.21 -8.75 -0.39
CA PRO A 485 15.83 -9.97 -0.88
C PRO A 485 14.97 -10.69 -1.93
N LYS A 486 15.54 -10.95 -3.11
CA LYS A 486 14.84 -11.63 -4.22
C LYS A 486 15.21 -13.10 -4.36
N ARG A 487 16.45 -13.49 -4.06
CA ARG A 487 16.96 -14.82 -4.40
C ARG A 487 16.27 -15.95 -3.61
N GLU A 488 16.00 -15.71 -2.33
CA GLU A 488 15.40 -16.69 -1.42
C GLU A 488 13.87 -16.61 -1.37
N GLU A 489 13.26 -15.64 -2.05
CA GLU A 489 11.81 -15.51 -2.11
C GLU A 489 11.21 -16.66 -2.93
N ILE A 490 10.26 -17.38 -2.31
CA ILE A 490 9.62 -18.58 -2.83
C ILE A 490 8.46 -18.21 -3.76
N VAL A 491 8.79 -17.80 -4.99
CA VAL A 491 7.83 -17.48 -6.07
C VAL A 491 8.34 -17.98 -7.42
N GLN A 492 7.45 -18.15 -8.40
CA GLN A 492 7.78 -18.50 -9.78
C GLN A 492 7.71 -17.26 -10.68
N LEU A 493 8.85 -16.72 -11.12
CA LEU A 493 8.90 -15.49 -11.94
C LEU A 493 9.70 -15.65 -13.24
N ALA A 494 10.29 -16.82 -13.50
CA ALA A 494 11.15 -17.05 -14.68
C ALA A 494 10.50 -16.69 -16.02
N GLU A 495 9.19 -16.89 -16.15
CA GLU A 495 8.47 -16.59 -17.39
C GLU A 495 8.15 -15.09 -17.56
N ARG A 496 8.27 -14.28 -16.50
CA ARG A 496 7.88 -12.87 -16.47
C ARG A 496 9.04 -11.92 -16.78
N ASN A 497 10.27 -12.29 -16.41
CA ASN A 497 11.50 -11.55 -16.73
C ASN A 497 12.71 -12.50 -16.74
N LYS A 498 13.62 -12.33 -17.72
CA LYS A 498 14.86 -13.10 -17.87
C LYS A 498 15.81 -12.96 -16.67
N GLU A 499 15.80 -11.83 -15.99
CA GLU A 499 16.55 -11.62 -14.73
C GLU A 499 16.17 -12.65 -13.66
N TYR A 500 14.93 -13.13 -13.70
CA TYR A 500 14.38 -14.15 -12.80
C TYR A 500 14.39 -15.55 -13.39
N SER A 501 15.21 -15.83 -14.41
CA SER A 501 15.32 -17.15 -15.04
C SER A 501 15.61 -18.30 -14.06
N TYR A 502 16.16 -18.00 -12.87
CA TYR A 502 16.37 -18.97 -11.78
C TYR A 502 15.12 -19.25 -10.92
N LYS A 503 14.09 -18.40 -10.96
CA LYS A 503 12.81 -18.58 -10.25
C LYS A 503 11.84 -19.42 -11.08
N THR A 504 12.26 -20.64 -11.42
CA THR A 504 11.44 -21.60 -12.17
C THR A 504 10.42 -22.28 -11.26
N LYS A 505 9.50 -23.06 -11.86
CA LYS A 505 8.56 -23.89 -11.13
C LYS A 505 9.30 -24.88 -10.20
N GLU A 506 10.34 -25.52 -10.70
CA GLU A 506 11.15 -26.49 -9.95
C GLU A 506 11.88 -25.83 -8.78
N ASN A 507 12.38 -24.61 -8.98
CA ASN A 507 13.01 -23.85 -7.90
C ASN A 507 12.01 -23.45 -6.82
N TYR A 508 10.79 -23.06 -7.19
CA TYR A 508 9.70 -22.80 -6.24
C TYR A 508 9.37 -24.06 -5.43
N GLU A 509 9.11 -25.20 -6.11
CA GLU A 509 8.75 -26.46 -5.46
C GLU A 509 9.86 -26.92 -4.50
N ARG A 510 11.13 -26.83 -4.91
CA ARG A 510 12.29 -27.17 -4.07
C ARG A 510 12.41 -26.29 -2.83
N LEU A 511 12.26 -24.97 -2.96
CA LEU A 511 12.33 -24.06 -1.81
C LEU A 511 11.13 -24.25 -0.87
N MET A 512 9.94 -24.49 -1.42
CA MET A 512 8.75 -24.79 -0.63
C MET A 512 8.90 -26.11 0.13
N GLU A 513 9.43 -27.16 -0.51
CA GLU A 513 9.77 -28.43 0.14
C GLU A 513 10.77 -28.22 1.29
N GLN A 514 11.81 -27.40 1.06
CA GLN A 514 12.78 -27.05 2.11
C GLN A 514 12.13 -26.30 3.28
N ALA A 515 11.22 -25.35 3.00
CA ALA A 515 10.47 -24.66 4.04
C ALA A 515 9.58 -25.62 4.84
N MET A 516 8.82 -26.50 4.17
CA MET A 516 7.96 -27.48 4.84
C MET A 516 8.77 -28.53 5.63
N THR A 517 9.94 -28.91 5.14
CA THR A 517 10.89 -29.77 5.86
C THR A 517 11.38 -29.09 7.14
N GLU A 518 11.72 -27.80 7.05
CA GLU A 518 12.17 -27.02 8.19
C GLU A 518 11.06 -26.81 9.22
N VAL A 519 9.83 -26.55 8.77
CA VAL A 519 8.65 -26.53 9.64
C VAL A 519 8.46 -27.89 10.33
N ARG A 520 8.58 -28.99 9.59
CA ARG A 520 8.48 -30.33 10.19
C ARG A 520 9.54 -30.56 11.25
N ARG A 521 10.77 -30.07 11.06
CA ARG A 521 11.86 -30.19 12.05
C ARG A 521 11.48 -29.55 13.39
N VAL A 522 10.84 -28.38 13.36
CA VAL A 522 10.51 -27.62 14.58
C VAL A 522 9.16 -28.03 15.18
N LEU A 523 8.25 -28.61 14.39
CA LEU A 523 6.93 -29.06 14.84
C LEU A 523 7.05 -30.38 15.63
N VAL A 524 6.45 -30.43 16.83
CA VAL A 524 6.38 -31.65 17.65
C VAL A 524 5.68 -32.79 16.88
N PRO A 525 5.95 -34.08 17.18
CA PRO A 525 5.35 -35.20 16.46
C PRO A 525 3.81 -35.22 16.44
N SER A 526 3.16 -34.70 17.49
CA SER A 526 1.70 -34.55 17.59
C SER A 526 1.17 -33.19 17.10
N GLY A 527 2.05 -32.34 16.57
CA GLY A 527 1.75 -30.97 16.19
C GLY A 527 0.81 -30.88 14.98
N ILE A 528 0.15 -29.74 14.86
CA ILE A 528 -0.85 -29.47 13.81
C ILE A 528 -0.24 -28.54 12.77
N GLY A 529 -0.32 -28.92 11.50
CA GLY A 529 0.02 -28.06 10.37
C GLY A 529 -1.23 -27.63 9.61
N VAL A 530 -1.43 -26.31 9.48
CA VAL A 530 -2.51 -25.69 8.71
C VAL A 530 -1.87 -24.82 7.64
N VAL A 531 -2.11 -25.16 6.38
CA VAL A 531 -1.66 -24.37 5.22
C VAL A 531 -2.88 -23.89 4.48
N PHE A 532 -3.07 -22.58 4.41
CA PHE A 532 -4.10 -22.00 3.59
C PHE A 532 -3.68 -22.05 2.13
N PHE A 533 -4.60 -22.49 1.28
CA PHE A 533 -4.35 -22.61 -0.15
C PHE A 533 -5.63 -22.32 -0.92
N ALA A 534 -5.71 -21.13 -1.52
CA ALA A 534 -6.86 -20.71 -2.31
C ALA A 534 -6.50 -20.68 -3.81
N HIS A 535 -6.44 -21.84 -4.46
CA HIS A 535 -6.29 -21.89 -5.91
C HIS A 535 -7.65 -21.77 -6.61
N LYS A 536 -7.79 -20.79 -7.51
CA LYS A 536 -9.01 -20.63 -8.33
C LYS A 536 -9.13 -21.63 -9.48
N GLY A 537 -8.10 -22.41 -9.78
CA GLY A 537 -8.20 -23.53 -10.71
C GLY A 537 -8.59 -24.80 -9.99
N THR A 538 -9.88 -24.95 -9.67
CA THR A 538 -10.46 -26.28 -9.45
C THR A 538 -10.60 -26.94 -10.83
N GLY A 539 -9.55 -27.65 -11.23
CA GLY A 539 -9.57 -28.65 -12.27
C GLY A 539 -8.89 -29.91 -11.74
N ALA A 540 -9.58 -30.59 -10.82
CA ALA A 540 -9.36 -32.02 -10.56
C ALA A 540 -10.14 -32.83 -11.59
#